data_AF-A0A2E9FHA1-F1
#
_entry.id   AF-A0A2E9FHA1-F1
#
_cell.length_a   1.000
_cell.length_b   1.000
_cell.length_c   1.000
_cell.angle_alpha   90.00
_cell.angle_beta   90.00
_cell.angle_gamma   90.00
#
_symmetry.space_group_name_H-M   'P 1'
#
loop_
_entity.id
_entity.type
_entity.pdbx_description
1 polymer ?
#
loop_
_entity_poly.entity_id
_entity_poly.type
_entity_poly.pdbx_seq_one_letter_code
_entity_poly.pdbx_strand_id
1 'polypeptide(L)'
;MFSQIAERRIQNLIKSYFSAHPEVILEMHEALIIYVKNENIDPPCIEIKKQNNGFEISFWDGYALSESQFEDDEGKVLKILKTYVRKLAKNLRKI
;
A
#
# COMPACT_ATOMS: atom_id res chain seq x y z
N MET A 1 9.59 -11.70 3.30
CA MET A 1 8.75 -11.54 2.10
C MET A 1 7.37 -12.12 2.38
N PHE A 2 6.32 -11.62 1.73
CA PHE A 2 4.97 -12.21 1.85
C PHE A 2 4.93 -13.61 1.24
N SER A 3 3.97 -14.44 1.66
CA SER A 3 3.66 -15.68 0.94
C SER A 3 3.24 -15.40 -0.52
N GLN A 4 3.53 -16.31 -1.45
CA GLN A 4 3.10 -16.17 -2.87
C GLN A 4 1.58 -15.98 -3.01
N ILE A 5 0.79 -16.61 -2.11
CA ILE A 5 -0.66 -16.45 -2.07
C ILE A 5 -1.03 -15.02 -1.67
N ALA A 6 -0.37 -14.46 -0.66
CA ALA A 6 -0.59 -13.08 -0.24
C ALA A 6 -0.18 -12.09 -1.34
N GLU A 7 0.96 -12.28 -2.00
CA GLU A 7 1.39 -11.43 -3.12
C GLU A 7 0.34 -11.38 -4.24
N ARG A 8 -0.18 -12.54 -4.65
CA ARG A 8 -1.24 -12.60 -5.68
C ARG A 8 -2.52 -11.90 -5.22
N ARG A 9 -2.89 -12.02 -3.95
CA ARG A 9 -4.05 -11.31 -3.37
C ARG A 9 -3.84 -9.80 -3.40
N ILE A 10 -2.63 -9.33 -3.11
CA ILE A 10 -2.29 -7.90 -3.13
C ILE A 10 -2.35 -7.37 -4.56
N GLN A 11 -1.72 -8.04 -5.52
CA GLN A 11 -1.79 -7.64 -6.93
C GLN A 11 -3.23 -7.55 -7.43
N ASN A 12 -4.08 -8.53 -7.09
CA ASN A 12 -5.50 -8.51 -7.46
C ASN A 12 -6.25 -7.36 -6.78
N LEU A 13 -5.96 -7.07 -5.51
CA LEU A 13 -6.56 -5.94 -4.80
C LEU A 13 -6.22 -4.61 -5.50
N ILE A 14 -4.94 -4.38 -5.81
CA ILE A 14 -4.50 -3.15 -6.49
C ILE A 14 -5.15 -3.04 -7.87
N LYS A 15 -5.13 -4.12 -8.67
CA LYS A 15 -5.83 -4.15 -9.97
C LYS A 15 -7.32 -3.85 -9.85
N SER A 16 -8.00 -4.31 -8.80
CA SER A 16 -9.44 -4.08 -8.62
C SER A 16 -9.80 -2.63 -8.28
N TYR A 17 -8.88 -1.87 -7.66
CA TYR A 17 -9.11 -0.45 -7.33
C TYR A 17 -8.57 0.51 -8.38
N PHE A 18 -7.49 0.14 -9.06
CA PHE A 18 -6.68 1.08 -9.84
C PHE A 18 -6.46 0.65 -11.30
N SER A 19 -7.25 -0.28 -11.84
CA SER A 19 -7.14 -0.68 -13.25
C SER A 19 -7.28 0.47 -14.24
N ALA A 20 -8.02 1.52 -13.87
CA ALA A 20 -8.21 2.74 -14.66
C ALA A 20 -7.23 3.88 -14.28
N HIS A 21 -6.31 3.64 -13.34
CA HIS A 21 -5.38 4.61 -12.79
C HIS A 21 -3.92 4.16 -13.03
N PRO A 22 -3.40 4.30 -14.27
CA PRO A 22 -2.05 3.88 -14.63
C PRO A 22 -0.95 4.62 -13.85
N GLU A 23 -1.26 5.77 -13.25
CA GLU A 23 -0.39 6.51 -12.36
C GLU A 23 -0.15 5.80 -11.02
N VAL A 24 -0.99 4.83 -10.63
CA VAL A 24 -0.78 4.07 -9.39
C VAL A 24 0.18 2.92 -9.66
N ILE A 25 1.34 2.98 -9.02
CA ILE A 25 2.40 2.00 -9.16
C ILE A 25 2.45 1.11 -7.92
N LEU A 26 2.68 -0.19 -8.14
CA LEU A 26 2.98 -1.17 -7.11
C LEU A 26 4.40 -1.69 -7.33
N GLU A 27 5.26 -1.50 -6.34
CA GLU A 27 6.60 -2.07 -6.28
C GLU A 27 6.66 -3.12 -5.17
N MET A 28 7.27 -4.27 -5.46
CA MET A 28 7.43 -5.37 -4.51
C MET A 28 8.88 -5.86 -4.58
N HIS A 29 9.78 -5.11 -3.96
CA HIS A 29 11.19 -5.48 -3.83
C HIS A 29 11.49 -5.80 -2.36
N GLU A 30 12.31 -4.98 -1.70
CA GLU A 30 12.64 -5.12 -0.28
C GLU A 30 11.44 -4.76 0.64
N ALA A 31 10.60 -3.85 0.14
CA ALA A 31 9.32 -3.49 0.72
C ALA A 31 8.24 -3.57 -0.37
N LEU A 32 6.99 -3.63 0.08
CA LEU A 32 5.84 -3.41 -0.80
C LEU A 32 5.47 -1.94 -0.71
N ILE A 33 5.51 -1.23 -1.84
CA ILE A 33 5.17 0.19 -1.90
C ILE A 33 4.11 0.39 -2.97
N ILE A 34 3.04 1.11 -2.61
CA ILE A 34 2.00 1.56 -3.54
C ILE A 34 2.01 3.08 -3.51
N TYR A 35 2.26 3.72 -4.64
CA TYR A 35 2.33 5.19 -4.71
C TYR A 35 1.67 5.70 -5.99
N VAL A 36 1.32 6.98 -5.98
CA VAL A 36 0.80 7.70 -7.14
C VAL A 36 1.96 8.41 -7.81
N LYS A 37 2.30 8.01 -9.04
CA LYS A 37 3.33 8.67 -9.85
C LYS A 37 2.81 10.02 -10.32
N ASN A 38 3.34 11.10 -9.74
CA ASN A 38 3.07 12.48 -10.15
C ASN A 38 4.35 13.33 -9.99
N GLU A 39 4.27 14.63 -10.27
CA GLU A 39 5.38 15.57 -10.09
C GLU A 39 5.62 15.96 -8.62
N ASN A 40 4.79 15.45 -7.70
CA ASN A 40 4.94 15.75 -6.28
C ASN A 40 6.15 14.99 -5.72
N ILE A 41 6.96 15.67 -4.91
CA ILE A 41 8.18 15.11 -4.35
C ILE A 41 7.85 13.97 -3.38
N ASP A 42 6.74 14.09 -2.66
CA ASP A 42 6.23 13.09 -1.73
C ASP A 42 4.75 12.79 -2.04
N PRO A 43 4.44 11.87 -2.97
CA PRO A 43 3.06 11.49 -3.22
C PRO A 43 2.50 10.65 -2.06
N PRO A 44 1.17 10.68 -1.82
CA PRO A 44 0.54 9.75 -0.91
C PRO A 44 0.88 8.31 -1.29
N CYS A 45 1.32 7.52 -0.32
CA CYS A 45 1.75 6.16 -0.56
C CYS A 45 1.41 5.21 0.59
N ILE A 46 1.42 3.93 0.29
CA ILE A 46 1.28 2.84 1.26
C ILE A 46 2.57 2.06 1.22
N GLU A 47 3.18 1.86 2.38
CA GLU A 47 4.42 1.09 2.51
C GLU A 47 4.18 -0.09 3.45
N ILE A 48 4.65 -1.28 3.06
CA ILE A 48 4.73 -2.44 3.93
C ILE A 48 6.16 -2.94 4.00
N LYS A 49 6.74 -2.89 5.19
CA LYS A 49 8.09 -3.37 5.47
C LYS A 49 8.01 -4.67 6.26
N LYS A 50 8.77 -5.68 5.82
CA LYS A 50 8.97 -6.90 6.61
C LYS A 50 9.91 -6.56 7.77
N GLN A 51 9.49 -6.87 8.98
CA GLN A 51 10.29 -6.76 10.19
C GLN A 51 10.57 -8.16 10.73
N ASN A 52 11.51 -8.28 11.68
CA ASN A 52 11.92 -9.57 12.25
C ASN A 52 10.74 -10.42 12.74
N ASN A 53 9.73 -9.79 13.35
CA ASN A 53 8.60 -10.49 13.98
C ASN A 53 7.26 -10.24 13.29
N GLY A 54 7.23 -9.66 12.07
CA GLY A 54 5.96 -9.28 11.47
C GLY A 54 6.11 -8.34 10.28
N PHE A 55 5.16 -7.43 10.15
CA PHE A 55 5.07 -6.46 9.09
C PHE A 55 4.63 -5.11 9.68
N GLU A 56 5.31 -4.06 9.27
CA GLU A 56 4.89 -2.70 9.52
C GLU A 56 4.20 -2.16 8.27
N ILE A 57 3.01 -1.59 8.42
CA ILE A 57 2.17 -1.07 7.34
C ILE A 57 1.91 0.40 7.62
N SER A 58 2.41 1.25 6.74
CA SER A 58 2.40 2.69 6.85
C SER A 58 1.56 3.31 5.73
N PHE A 59 0.75 4.31 6.08
CA PHE A 59 0.07 5.19 5.15
C PHE A 59 0.68 6.59 5.24
N TRP A 60 1.21 7.04 4.12
CA TRP A 60 1.76 8.37 3.93
C TRP A 60 0.76 9.20 3.15
N ASP A 61 0.43 10.39 3.63
CA ASP A 61 -0.59 11.25 3.01
C ASP A 61 -0.02 12.24 1.98
N GLY A 62 1.28 12.13 1.68
CA GLY A 62 2.00 13.01 0.76
C GLY A 62 2.65 14.23 1.44
N TYR A 63 2.75 14.20 2.76
CA TYR A 63 3.51 15.18 3.54
C TYR A 63 4.16 14.53 4.77
N ALA A 64 3.41 13.65 5.45
CA ALA A 64 3.88 12.97 6.65
C ALA A 64 3.37 11.53 6.74
N LEU A 65 3.96 10.79 7.69
CA LEU A 65 3.40 9.52 8.12
C LEU A 65 2.07 9.80 8.82
N SER A 66 0.98 9.41 8.19
CA SER A 66 -0.36 9.63 8.72
C SER A 66 -0.74 8.52 9.70
N GLU A 67 -0.50 7.26 9.31
CA GLU A 67 -0.83 6.09 10.12
C GLU A 67 0.23 4.99 9.93
N SER A 68 0.67 4.34 11.02
CA SER A 68 1.49 3.12 10.97
C SER A 68 0.93 2.08 11.93
N GLN A 69 0.95 0.82 11.52
CA GLN A 69 0.50 -0.32 12.31
C GLN A 69 1.46 -1.50 12.14
N PHE A 70 1.73 -2.21 13.23
CA PHE A 70 2.50 -3.46 13.22
C PHE A 70 1.58 -4.65 13.39
N GLU A 71 1.72 -5.66 12.53
CA GLU A 71 1.01 -6.93 12.64
C GLU A 71 1.92 -8.10 12.26
N ASP A 72 1.77 -9.22 12.96
CA ASP A 72 2.50 -10.47 12.71
C ASP A 72 1.74 -11.43 11.77
N ASP A 73 0.42 -11.30 11.70
CA ASP A 73 -0.46 -12.10 10.84
C ASP A 73 -0.69 -11.47 9.46
N GLU A 74 -0.31 -12.19 8.39
CA GLU A 74 -0.51 -11.74 7.01
C GLU A 74 -2.00 -11.43 6.70
N GLY A 75 -2.94 -12.16 7.29
CA GLY A 75 -4.37 -11.93 7.11
C GLY A 75 -4.82 -10.57 7.62
N LYS A 76 -4.36 -10.16 8.81
CA LYS A 76 -4.60 -8.82 9.37
C LYS A 76 -3.89 -7.74 8.55
N VAL A 77 -2.65 -8.00 8.11
CA VAL A 77 -1.92 -7.09 7.23
C VAL A 77 -2.71 -6.78 5.97
N LEU A 78 -3.29 -7.80 5.32
CA LEU A 78 -4.15 -7.61 4.14
C LEU A 78 -5.44 -6.83 4.43
N LYS A 79 -6.01 -6.96 5.64
CA LYS A 79 -7.18 -6.16 6.06
C LYS A 79 -6.83 -4.68 6.20
N ILE A 80 -5.69 -4.36 6.83
CA ILE A 80 -5.18 -2.99 6.98
C ILE A 80 -4.88 -2.41 5.61
N LEU A 81 -4.15 -3.14 4.76
CA LEU A 81 -3.84 -2.74 3.39
C LEU A 81 -5.12 -2.39 2.61
N LYS A 82 -6.17 -3.22 2.68
CA LYS A 82 -7.45 -2.92 2.02
C LYS A 82 -8.07 -1.61 2.49
N THR A 83 -7.89 -1.25 3.77
CA THR A 83 -8.35 0.02 4.32
C THR A 83 -7.52 1.18 3.76
N TYR A 84 -6.20 1.06 3.72
CA TYR A 84 -5.31 2.10 3.19
C TYR A 84 -5.46 2.30 1.68
N VAL A 85 -5.65 1.22 0.91
CA VAL A 85 -5.97 1.28 -0.53
C VAL A 85 -7.24 2.10 -0.77
N ARG A 86 -8.27 1.94 0.07
CA ARG A 86 -9.48 2.77 -0.03
C ARG A 86 -9.23 4.24 0.29
N LYS A 87 -8.34 4.54 1.25
CA LYS A 87 -7.93 5.92 1.55
C LYS A 87 -7.19 6.54 0.38
N LEU A 88 -6.23 5.82 -0.18
CA LEU A 88 -5.48 6.25 -1.37
C LEU A 88 -6.42 6.50 -2.57
N ALA A 89 -7.35 5.59 -2.84
CA ALA A 89 -8.34 5.75 -3.90
C ALA A 89 -9.28 6.94 -3.67
N LYS A 90 -9.62 7.28 -2.42
CA LYS A 90 -10.40 8.49 -2.11
C LYS A 90 -9.59 9.76 -2.37
N ASN A 91 -8.29 9.75 -2.11
CA ASN A 91 -7.42 10.90 -2.40
C ASN A 91 -7.33 11.15 -3.90
N LEU A 92 -7.22 10.10 -4.73
CA LEU A 92 -7.22 10.22 -6.19
C LEU A 92 -8.50 10.84 -6.77
N ARG A 93 -9.67 10.58 -6.17
CA ARG A 93 -10.95 11.16 -6.64
C ARG A 93 -11.13 12.64 -6.29
N LYS A 94 -10.30 13.17 -5.40
CA LYS A 94 -10.33 14.58 -5.00
C LYS A 94 -9.41 15.45 -5.86
N ILE A 95 -8.51 14.83 -6.61
CA ILE A 95 -7.64 15.45 -7.62
C ILE A 95 -8.45 15.56 -8.91
#